data_AF-A0A094ADV0-F1
#
_entry.id   AF-A0A094ADV0-F1
#
_cell.length_a   1.000
_cell.length_b   1.000
_cell.length_c   1.000
_cell.angle_alpha   90.00
_cell.angle_beta   90.00
_cell.angle_gamma   90.00
#
_symmetry.space_group_name_H-M   'P 1'
#
loop_
_entity.id
_entity.type
_entity.pdbx_description
1 polymer ?
#
loop_
_entity_poly.entity_id
_entity_poly.type
_entity_poly.pdbx_seq_one_letter_code
_entity_poly.pdbx_strand_id
1 'polypeptide(L)'
;TLDLPLLWAIAQGPAPAGEKLQKDLRVTLKGLAAMRNPEMTSVLYAPPVDETKALQRFGELVRSHFACLIGPPPAVPSTPPAPPVAAGPATQEMVVTQLPKPLPGLLLHATVLNTVYIPGKSRRDRQRVEIDARSLIEAFGEMVWVDNIRIEELVLCRMGSKVVDGVERYAVEGSVAMP
;
A
#
# COMPACT_ATOMS: atom_id res chain seq x y z
N THR A 1 -6.58 11.82 17.10
CA THR A 1 -7.33 10.59 16.76
C THR A 1 -7.81 10.71 15.33
N LEU A 2 -7.85 9.60 14.59
CA LEU A 2 -8.23 9.58 13.18
C LEU A 2 -9.76 9.69 13.04
N ASP A 3 -10.27 10.80 12.52
CA ASP A 3 -11.71 11.02 12.32
C ASP A 3 -12.17 10.43 10.98
N LEU A 4 -12.44 9.12 10.97
CA LEU A 4 -12.81 8.40 9.75
C LEU A 4 -14.11 8.89 9.09
N PRO A 5 -15.20 9.19 9.82
CA PRO A 5 -16.40 9.77 9.22
C PRO A 5 -16.12 11.08 8.48
N LEU A 6 -15.32 11.99 9.06
CA LEU A 6 -14.95 13.24 8.41
C LEU A 6 -14.08 13.01 7.18
N LEU A 7 -13.07 12.13 7.27
CA LEU A 7 -12.22 11.80 6.13
C LEU A 7 -13.01 11.18 4.98
N TRP A 8 -13.99 10.32 5.29
CA TRP A 8 -14.87 9.73 4.29
C TRP A 8 -15.79 10.76 3.64
N ALA A 9 -16.34 11.69 4.43
CA ALA A 9 -17.16 12.78 3.89
C ALA A 9 -16.36 13.68 2.95
N ILE A 10 -15.12 14.05 3.32
CA ILE A 10 -14.23 14.84 2.47
C ILE A 10 -13.89 14.07 1.19
N ALA A 11 -13.61 12.77 1.30
CA ALA A 11 -13.20 11.94 0.18
C ALA A 11 -14.28 11.80 -0.91
N GLN A 12 -15.56 11.89 -0.57
CA GLN A 12 -16.64 11.85 -1.55
C GLN A 12 -16.74 13.12 -2.40
N GLY A 13 -16.17 14.23 -1.94
CA GLY A 13 -16.20 15.51 -2.65
C GLY A 13 -17.58 16.17 -2.63
N PRO A 14 -17.78 17.25 -3.40
CA PRO A 14 -19.07 17.91 -3.51
C PRO A 14 -20.07 16.97 -4.20
N ALA A 15 -21.19 16.69 -3.52
CA ALA A 15 -22.23 15.85 -4.08
C ALA A 15 -22.82 16.50 -5.35
N PRO A 16 -22.95 15.79 -6.47
CA PRO A 16 -23.71 16.28 -7.61
C PRO A 16 -25.16 16.53 -7.19
N ALA A 17 -25.77 17.57 -7.75
CA ALA A 17 -27.07 18.08 -7.29
C ALA A 17 -28.14 16.97 -7.26
N GLY A 18 -28.55 16.58 -6.04
CA GLY A 18 -29.58 15.57 -5.81
C GLY A 18 -29.09 14.25 -5.21
N GLU A 19 -27.79 13.98 -5.19
CA GLU A 19 -27.23 12.79 -4.55
C GLU A 19 -26.88 13.03 -3.09
N LYS A 20 -27.24 12.08 -2.22
CA LYS A 20 -26.87 12.11 -0.80
C LYS A 20 -25.49 11.49 -0.62
N LEU A 21 -24.70 12.08 0.26
CA LEU A 21 -23.45 11.52 0.73
C LEU A 21 -23.65 10.09 1.24
N GLN A 22 -22.84 9.15 0.77
CA GLN A 22 -22.80 7.80 1.28
C GLN A 22 -22.29 7.80 2.72
N LYS A 23 -23.06 7.22 3.63
CA LYS A 23 -22.67 7.10 5.03
C LYS A 23 -21.60 6.03 5.22
N ASP A 24 -21.87 4.84 4.67
CA ASP A 24 -20.99 3.68 4.81
C ASP A 24 -19.93 3.65 3.70
N LEU A 25 -18.72 3.20 4.02
CA LEU A 25 -17.71 2.88 3.01
C LEU A 25 -18.02 1.51 2.38
N ARG A 26 -18.25 1.47 1.06
CA ARG A 26 -18.48 0.22 0.31
C ARG A 26 -17.43 0.05 -0.78
N VAL A 27 -17.06 -1.21 -1.04
CA VAL A 27 -16.06 -1.55 -2.07
C VAL A 27 -16.56 -2.68 -2.97
N THR A 28 -16.23 -2.56 -4.26
CA THR A 28 -16.30 -3.64 -5.24
C THR A 28 -14.89 -3.89 -5.77
N LEU A 29 -14.46 -5.15 -5.82
CA LEU A 29 -13.19 -5.57 -6.41
C LEU A 29 -13.48 -6.42 -7.64
N LYS A 30 -13.05 -5.97 -8.81
CA LYS A 30 -13.34 -6.62 -10.09
C LYS A 30 -12.11 -6.69 -10.96
N GLY A 31 -11.94 -7.82 -11.66
CA GLY A 31 -10.87 -8.03 -12.60
C GLY A 31 -9.58 -8.50 -11.94
N LEU A 32 -8.52 -8.54 -12.74
CA LEU A 32 -7.17 -8.88 -12.30
C LEU A 32 -6.18 -7.96 -13.02
N ALA A 33 -5.17 -7.47 -12.31
CA ALA A 33 -4.16 -6.57 -12.86
C ALA A 33 -2.77 -6.91 -12.33
N ALA A 34 -1.73 -6.54 -13.08
CA ALA A 34 -0.33 -6.67 -12.68
C ALA A 34 0.20 -5.32 -12.17
N MET A 35 1.06 -5.34 -11.13
CA MET A 35 1.64 -4.11 -10.57
C MET A 35 2.58 -3.35 -11.52
N ARG A 36 3.20 -4.03 -12.49
CA ARG A 36 4.18 -3.44 -13.40
C ARG A 36 3.97 -3.90 -14.85
N ASN A 37 4.62 -4.99 -15.24
CA ASN A 37 4.55 -5.54 -16.59
C ASN A 37 3.75 -6.86 -16.56
N PRO A 38 2.61 -6.96 -17.26
CA PRO A 38 1.86 -8.21 -17.40
C PRO A 38 2.67 -9.38 -17.95
N GLU A 39 3.68 -9.14 -18.79
CA GLU A 39 4.48 -10.21 -19.41
C GLU A 39 5.46 -10.86 -18.43
N MET A 40 5.87 -10.12 -17.41
CA MET A 40 6.78 -10.60 -16.35
C MET A 40 6.40 -9.94 -15.03
N THR A 41 5.45 -10.56 -14.34
CA THR A 41 4.98 -10.10 -13.03
C THR A 41 5.15 -11.17 -11.95
N SER A 42 5.38 -10.71 -10.72
CA SER A 42 5.36 -11.55 -9.52
C SER A 42 4.14 -11.27 -8.65
N VAL A 43 3.33 -10.25 -8.98
CA VAL A 43 2.19 -9.81 -8.18
C VAL A 43 1.00 -9.56 -9.09
N LEU A 44 -0.12 -10.19 -8.76
CA LEU A 44 -1.43 -9.92 -9.35
C LEU A 44 -2.39 -9.49 -8.24
N TYR A 45 -3.23 -8.52 -8.57
CA TYR A 45 -4.17 -7.94 -7.64
C TYR A 45 -5.52 -7.67 -8.29
N ALA A 46 -6.57 -7.66 -7.47
CA ALA A 46 -7.89 -7.20 -7.86
C ALA A 46 -7.98 -5.68 -7.59
N PRO A 47 -8.18 -4.83 -8.63
CA PRO A 47 -8.38 -3.40 -8.43
C PRO A 47 -9.78 -3.11 -7.87
N PRO A 48 -9.94 -2.01 -7.09
CA PRO A 48 -11.25 -1.51 -6.74
C PRO A 48 -11.94 -0.85 -7.94
N VAL A 49 -13.24 -1.05 -8.05
CA VAL A 49 -14.11 -0.25 -8.93
C VAL A 49 -14.42 1.05 -8.20
N ASP A 50 -13.78 2.14 -8.62
CA ASP A 50 -13.87 3.45 -7.97
C ASP A 50 -13.98 4.55 -9.03
N GLU A 51 -15.20 4.76 -9.53
CA GLU A 51 -15.53 5.75 -10.56
C GLU A 51 -15.38 7.17 -10.04
N THR A 52 -15.86 7.42 -8.81
CA THR A 52 -15.83 8.75 -8.18
C THR A 52 -14.46 9.12 -7.64
N LYS A 53 -13.52 8.16 -7.57
CA LYS A 53 -12.21 8.28 -6.91
C LYS A 53 -12.30 8.53 -5.40
N ALA A 54 -13.46 8.29 -4.79
CA ALA A 54 -13.66 8.56 -3.38
C ALA A 54 -12.85 7.60 -2.51
N LEU A 55 -12.78 6.32 -2.87
CA LEU A 55 -11.99 5.34 -2.13
C LEU A 55 -10.49 5.67 -2.22
N GLN A 56 -10.02 6.04 -3.42
CA GLN A 56 -8.65 6.49 -3.63
C GLN A 56 -8.31 7.71 -2.76
N ARG A 57 -9.15 8.76 -2.79
CA ARG A 57 -8.95 9.96 -1.97
C ARG A 57 -8.98 9.65 -0.48
N PHE A 58 -9.89 8.78 -0.04
CA PHE A 58 -9.95 8.34 1.35
C PHE A 58 -8.65 7.68 1.80
N GLY A 59 -8.11 6.73 1.00
CA GLY A 59 -6.83 6.10 1.29
C GLY A 59 -5.66 7.09 1.37
N GLU A 60 -5.65 8.10 0.48
CA GLU A 60 -4.64 9.16 0.51
C GLU A 60 -4.76 10.09 1.72
N LEU A 61 -5.97 10.40 2.18
CA LEU A 61 -6.22 11.17 3.39
C LEU A 61 -5.74 10.42 4.64
N VAL A 62 -6.07 9.12 4.74
CA VAL A 62 -5.57 8.26 5.83
C VAL A 62 -4.04 8.20 5.79
N ARG A 63 -3.44 7.96 4.62
CA ARG A 63 -1.98 7.95 4.46
C ARG A 63 -1.35 9.28 4.89
N SER A 64 -1.93 10.40 4.47
CA SER A 64 -1.45 11.74 4.79
C SER A 64 -1.48 12.02 6.28
N HIS A 65 -2.54 11.56 6.98
CA HIS A 65 -2.63 11.68 8.43
C HIS A 65 -1.44 11.02 9.13
N PHE A 66 -1.08 9.79 8.74
CA PHE A 66 0.08 9.08 9.30
C PHE A 66 1.43 9.67 8.86
N ALA A 67 1.55 10.11 7.60
CA ALA A 67 2.79 10.71 7.11
C ALA A 67 3.14 12.00 7.88
N CYS A 68 2.14 12.82 8.23
CA CYS A 68 2.35 14.00 9.07
C CYS A 68 2.81 13.66 10.51
N LEU A 69 2.44 12.49 11.04
CA LEU A 69 2.80 12.07 12.40
C LEU A 69 4.23 11.53 12.50
N ILE A 70 4.73 10.87 11.44
CA ILE A 70 5.99 10.10 11.49
C ILE A 70 7.22 10.96 11.14
N GLY A 71 7.04 12.11 10.48
CA GLY A 71 8.16 12.93 9.99
C GLY A 71 8.99 12.21 8.91
N PRO A 72 10.03 12.84 8.35
CA PRO A 72 10.94 12.16 7.42
C PRO A 72 11.61 10.97 8.11
N PRO A 73 11.88 9.87 7.39
CA PRO A 73 12.59 8.72 7.96
C PRO A 73 13.94 9.18 8.54
N PRO A 74 14.38 8.65 9.69
CA PRO A 74 15.70 8.96 10.22
C PRO A 74 16.75 8.62 9.16
N ALA A 75 17.62 9.59 8.85
CA ALA A 75 18.73 9.37 7.92
C ALA A 75 19.56 8.19 8.43
N VAL A 76 19.59 7.10 7.66
CA VAL A 76 20.46 5.97 7.97
C VAL A 76 21.90 6.48 7.82
N PRO A 77 22.76 6.45 8.87
CA PRO A 77 24.14 6.86 8.72
C PRO A 77 24.85 5.90 7.77
N SER A 78 25.04 6.34 6.52
CA SER A 78 25.67 5.57 5.46
C SER A 78 27.18 5.75 5.49
N THR A 79 27.88 5.15 6.46
CA THR A 79 29.30 4.76 6.28
C THR A 79 29.76 3.79 7.38
N PRO A 80 30.40 2.65 7.05
CA PRO A 80 31.28 1.97 8.00
C PRO A 80 32.51 2.86 8.26
N PRO A 81 33.08 2.88 9.48
CA PRO A 81 34.30 3.65 9.74
C PRO A 81 35.47 3.03 8.96
N ALA A 82 35.97 3.75 7.96
CA ALA A 82 37.28 3.46 7.37
C ALA A 82 38.40 3.96 8.31
N PRO A 83 39.62 3.39 8.25
CA PRO A 83 40.68 3.64 9.22
C PRO A 83 41.20 5.09 9.17
N PRO A 84 41.84 5.58 10.24
CA PRO A 84 42.20 6.99 10.36
C PRO A 84 43.37 7.31 9.43
N VAL A 85 43.17 8.18 8.45
CA VAL A 85 44.26 8.81 7.70
C VAL A 85 44.13 10.32 7.79
N ALA A 86 45.11 10.88 8.51
CA ALA A 86 45.65 12.24 8.51
C ALA A 86 44.75 13.44 8.19
N ALA A 87 44.69 14.35 9.18
CA ALA A 87 44.02 15.63 9.15
C ALA A 87 44.46 16.55 7.98
N GLY A 88 43.47 16.98 7.19
CA GLY A 88 43.53 18.11 6.26
C GLY A 88 42.36 19.06 6.52
N PRO A 89 42.42 20.34 6.09
CA PRO A 89 41.58 21.40 6.62
C PRO A 89 40.12 21.25 6.17
N ALA A 90 39.22 21.54 7.11
CA ALA A 90 37.79 21.39 6.99
C ALA A 90 37.20 22.18 5.80
N THR A 91 36.77 21.46 4.76
CA THR A 91 35.79 21.98 3.82
C THR A 91 34.42 21.69 4.44
N GLN A 92 33.69 22.74 4.83
CA GLN A 92 32.31 22.60 5.27
C GLN A 92 31.47 22.11 4.08
N GLU A 93 31.17 20.81 4.06
CA GLU A 93 30.10 20.28 3.22
C GLU A 93 28.79 20.87 3.73
N MET A 94 28.24 21.82 2.96
CA MET A 94 26.85 22.21 3.07
C MET A 94 26.01 20.95 2.87
N VAL A 95 25.46 20.43 3.96
CA VAL A 95 24.41 19.41 3.93
C VAL A 95 23.21 20.04 3.24
N VAL A 96 23.13 19.84 1.92
CA VAL A 96 21.90 20.09 1.16
C VAL A 96 20.86 19.16 1.78
N THR A 97 19.96 19.73 2.59
CA THR A 97 18.80 18.99 3.08
C THR A 97 18.01 18.56 1.85
N GLN A 98 18.15 17.30 1.45
CA GLN A 98 17.37 16.75 0.35
C GLN A 98 15.91 16.87 0.75
N LEU A 99 15.13 17.61 -0.06
CA LEU A 99 13.70 17.65 0.10
C LEU A 99 13.17 16.21 0.11
N PRO A 100 12.31 15.81 1.07
CA PRO A 100 11.81 14.44 1.13
C PRO A 100 11.25 14.04 -0.24
N LYS A 101 11.72 12.90 -0.77
CA LYS A 101 11.20 12.38 -2.04
C LYS A 101 9.67 12.25 -1.90
N PRO A 102 8.87 12.83 -2.82
CA PRO A 102 7.43 12.68 -2.78
C PRO A 102 7.09 11.19 -2.70
N LEU A 103 6.22 10.83 -1.75
CA LEU A 103 5.74 9.46 -1.66
C LEU A 103 5.09 9.10 -3.00
N PRO A 104 5.38 7.91 -3.56
CA PRO A 104 4.70 7.46 -4.77
C PRO A 104 3.19 7.47 -4.56
N GLY A 105 2.40 7.62 -5.63
CA GLY A 105 0.95 7.54 -5.56
C GLY A 105 0.50 6.26 -4.84
N LEU A 106 -0.56 6.36 -4.03
CA LEU A 106 -1.12 5.19 -3.35
C LEU A 106 -1.85 4.35 -4.41
N LEU A 107 -1.52 3.06 -4.52
CA LEU A 107 -2.29 2.13 -5.35
C LEU A 107 -3.12 1.24 -4.43
N LEU A 108 -4.41 1.55 -4.28
CA LEU A 108 -5.33 0.69 -3.55
C LEU A 108 -5.59 -0.59 -4.35
N HIS A 109 -5.37 -1.73 -3.71
CA HIS A 109 -5.55 -3.04 -4.34
C HIS A 109 -5.72 -4.14 -3.29
N ALA A 110 -6.36 -5.23 -3.68
CA ALA A 110 -6.31 -6.49 -2.94
C ALA A 110 -5.38 -7.47 -3.67
N THR A 111 -4.26 -7.84 -3.04
CA THR A 111 -3.33 -8.82 -3.63
C THR A 111 -3.99 -10.19 -3.69
N VAL A 112 -4.06 -10.77 -4.90
CA VAL A 112 -4.63 -12.11 -5.14
C VAL A 112 -3.52 -13.16 -5.24
N LEU A 113 -2.39 -12.79 -5.85
CA LEU A 113 -1.25 -13.67 -6.04
C LEU A 113 0.05 -12.88 -5.85
N ASN A 114 0.98 -13.44 -5.08
CA ASN A 114 2.32 -12.89 -4.93
C ASN A 114 3.35 -14.02 -4.86
N THR A 115 4.09 -14.22 -5.95
CA THR A 115 5.09 -15.29 -6.08
C THR A 115 6.37 -15.01 -5.31
N VAL A 116 6.55 -13.82 -4.74
CA VAL A 116 7.70 -13.50 -3.88
C VAL A 116 7.69 -14.34 -2.60
N TYR A 117 6.52 -14.85 -2.21
CA TYR A 117 6.38 -15.76 -1.07
C TYR A 117 6.66 -17.22 -1.39
N ILE A 118 6.91 -17.58 -2.66
CA ILE A 118 7.29 -18.95 -3.01
C ILE A 118 8.62 -19.27 -2.30
N PRO A 119 8.65 -20.28 -1.43
CA PRO A 119 9.86 -20.62 -0.68
C PRO A 119 10.93 -21.16 -1.64
N GLY A 120 12.15 -20.64 -1.52
CA GLY A 120 13.35 -21.19 -2.18
C GLY A 120 14.08 -22.16 -1.26
N LYS A 121 14.82 -23.12 -1.84
CA LYS A 121 15.63 -24.09 -1.08
C LYS A 121 16.75 -23.44 -0.26
N SER A 122 17.23 -22.26 -0.67
CA SER A 122 18.17 -21.43 0.06
C SER A 122 17.89 -19.95 -0.19
N ARG A 123 18.51 -19.06 0.61
CA ARG A 123 18.40 -17.60 0.39
C ARG A 123 19.05 -17.17 -0.94
N ARG A 124 20.01 -17.95 -1.46
CA ARG A 124 20.59 -17.76 -2.81
C ARG A 124 19.70 -18.33 -3.91
N ASP A 125 18.92 -19.37 -3.62
CA ASP A 125 17.98 -20.02 -4.57
C ASP A 125 16.57 -19.42 -4.55
N ARG A 126 16.33 -18.36 -3.77
CA ARG A 126 15.08 -17.57 -3.87
C ARG A 126 15.09 -16.78 -5.18
N GLN A 127 14.91 -17.48 -6.28
CA GLN A 127 14.70 -16.86 -7.57
C GLN A 127 13.28 -16.32 -7.60
N ARG A 128 13.13 -15.04 -7.93
CA ARG A 128 11.82 -14.41 -8.08
C ARG A 128 11.14 -15.08 -9.27
N VAL A 129 10.12 -15.88 -9.00
CA VAL A 129 9.32 -16.52 -10.04
C VAL A 129 8.44 -15.45 -10.67
N GLU A 130 8.71 -15.11 -11.92
CA GLU A 130 7.87 -14.19 -12.70
C GLU A 130 7.04 -15.00 -13.70
N ILE A 131 5.83 -14.53 -13.97
CA ILE A 131 4.88 -15.17 -14.88
C ILE A 131 4.39 -14.18 -15.92
N ASP A 132 4.11 -14.67 -17.13
CA ASP A 132 3.28 -13.95 -18.10
C ASP A 132 1.81 -14.12 -17.69
N ALA A 133 1.20 -13.02 -17.28
CA ALA A 133 -0.14 -12.96 -16.74
C ALA A 133 -1.18 -12.42 -17.74
N ARG A 134 -0.82 -12.13 -19.00
CA ARG A 134 -1.77 -11.55 -19.97
C ARG A 134 -3.03 -12.39 -20.14
N SER A 135 -2.87 -13.70 -20.33
CA SER A 135 -4.00 -14.63 -20.45
C SER A 135 -4.82 -14.73 -19.17
N LEU A 136 -4.20 -14.61 -17.99
CA LEU A 136 -4.90 -14.60 -16.71
C LEU A 136 -5.70 -13.31 -16.54
N ILE A 137 -5.10 -12.17 -16.84
CA ILE A 137 -5.76 -10.87 -16.78
C ILE A 137 -6.98 -10.83 -17.70
N GLU A 138 -6.85 -11.35 -18.92
CA GLU A 138 -7.97 -11.47 -19.86
C GLU A 138 -9.06 -12.41 -19.33
N ALA A 139 -8.69 -13.63 -18.92
CA ALA A 139 -9.65 -14.64 -18.44
C ALA A 139 -10.42 -14.20 -17.19
N PHE A 140 -9.78 -13.45 -16.29
CA PHE A 140 -10.38 -12.96 -15.05
C PHE A 140 -10.82 -11.50 -15.12
N GLY A 141 -10.81 -10.85 -16.29
CA GLY A 141 -11.10 -9.41 -16.44
C GLY A 141 -12.49 -9.01 -15.93
N GLU A 142 -13.47 -9.89 -16.07
CA GLU A 142 -14.84 -9.66 -15.62
C GLU A 142 -15.16 -10.30 -14.24
N MET A 143 -14.21 -11.01 -13.64
CA MET A 143 -14.39 -11.68 -12.35
C MET A 143 -14.67 -10.66 -11.24
N VAL A 144 -15.79 -10.82 -10.54
CA VAL A 144 -16.11 -10.02 -9.35
C VAL A 144 -15.67 -10.79 -8.11
N TRP A 145 -14.62 -10.31 -7.45
CA TRP A 145 -14.07 -10.93 -6.23
C TRP A 145 -14.86 -10.51 -4.99
N VAL A 146 -15.31 -9.25 -4.98
CA VAL A 146 -16.08 -8.61 -3.91
C VAL A 146 -17.09 -7.69 -4.57
N ASP A 147 -18.36 -7.78 -4.19
CA ASP A 147 -19.43 -6.96 -4.73
C ASP A 147 -20.10 -6.11 -3.65
N ASN A 148 -19.87 -4.79 -3.71
CA ASN A 148 -20.53 -3.78 -2.91
C ASN A 148 -20.57 -4.07 -1.39
N ILE A 149 -19.49 -4.64 -0.87
CA ILE A 149 -19.37 -5.03 0.54
C ILE A 149 -19.01 -3.79 1.37
N ARG A 150 -19.65 -3.65 2.53
CA ARG A 150 -19.33 -2.62 3.52
C ARG A 150 -17.99 -2.96 4.19
N ILE A 151 -17.10 -1.97 4.27
CA ILE A 151 -15.92 -2.07 5.12
C ILE A 151 -16.31 -1.64 6.53
N GLU A 152 -16.05 -2.51 7.51
CA GLU A 152 -16.48 -2.30 8.90
C GLU A 152 -15.35 -1.80 9.81
N GLU A 153 -14.10 -2.04 9.45
CA GLU A 153 -12.96 -1.77 10.31
C GLU A 153 -11.72 -1.38 9.50
N LEU A 154 -10.97 -0.40 10.00
CA LEU A 154 -9.61 -0.08 9.57
C LEU A 154 -8.62 -0.58 10.64
N VAL A 155 -7.67 -1.39 10.22
CA VAL A 155 -6.74 -2.09 11.11
C VAL A 155 -5.30 -1.70 10.82
N LEU A 156 -4.54 -1.39 11.87
CA LEU A 156 -3.09 -1.23 11.82
C LEU A 156 -2.43 -2.58 12.11
N CYS A 157 -1.71 -3.11 11.13
CA CYS A 157 -1.08 -4.41 11.20
C CYS A 157 0.44 -4.30 11.26
N ARG A 158 1.07 -5.12 12.13
CA ARG A 158 2.51 -5.34 12.10
C ARG A 158 2.87 -6.25 10.92
N MET A 159 3.84 -5.81 10.12
CA MET A 159 4.36 -6.59 9.01
C MET A 159 5.06 -7.87 9.49
N GLY A 160 4.95 -8.93 8.69
CA GLY A 160 5.44 -10.27 9.04
C GLY A 160 4.31 -11.11 9.63
N SER A 161 3.47 -11.64 8.75
CA SER A 161 2.39 -12.56 9.09
C SER A 161 2.92 -13.78 9.85
N LYS A 162 2.08 -14.31 10.72
CA LYS A 162 2.33 -15.51 11.51
C LYS A 162 1.22 -16.51 11.26
N VAL A 163 1.55 -17.79 11.31
CA VAL A 163 0.55 -18.85 11.28
C VAL A 163 -0.11 -18.91 12.65
N VAL A 164 -1.42 -18.64 12.69
CA VAL A 164 -2.27 -18.75 13.87
C VAL A 164 -3.40 -19.69 13.49
N ASP A 165 -3.54 -20.81 14.21
CA ASP A 165 -4.53 -21.86 13.92
C ASP A 165 -4.47 -22.39 12.48
N GLY A 166 -3.26 -22.57 11.95
CA GLY A 166 -3.04 -23.06 10.58
C GLY A 166 -3.31 -22.03 9.48
N VAL A 167 -3.69 -20.81 9.83
CA VAL A 167 -3.95 -19.73 8.87
C VAL A 167 -2.95 -18.60 9.08
N GLU A 168 -2.33 -18.14 7.99
CA GLU A 168 -1.39 -17.02 8.02
C GLU A 168 -2.15 -15.70 8.23
N ARG A 169 -1.86 -14.98 9.32
CA ARG A 169 -2.48 -13.71 9.70
C ARG A 169 -1.45 -12.67 10.11
N TYR A 170 -1.74 -11.40 9.84
CA TYR A 170 -0.96 -10.30 10.40
C TYR A 170 -1.34 -10.07 11.87
N ALA A 171 -0.38 -9.61 12.68
CA ALA A 171 -0.65 -9.20 14.06
C ALA A 171 -1.27 -7.79 14.07
N VAL A 172 -2.41 -7.64 14.74
CA VAL A 172 -3.13 -6.37 14.87
C VAL A 172 -2.55 -5.55 16.01
N GLU A 173 -2.11 -4.32 15.73
CA GLU A 173 -1.59 -3.36 16.72
C GLU A 173 -2.64 -2.35 17.16
N GLY A 174 -3.69 -2.16 16.36
CA GLY A 174 -4.79 -1.28 16.68
C GLY A 174 -5.84 -1.32 15.59
N SER A 175 -7.07 -0.94 15.93
CA SER A 175 -8.15 -0.88 14.97
C SER A 175 -9.13 0.24 15.32
N VAL A 176 -9.94 0.62 14.34
CA VAL A 176 -10.99 1.62 14.48
C VAL A 176 -12.15 1.23 13.56
N ALA A 177 -13.38 1.36 14.07
CA ALA A 177 -14.57 1.08 13.28
C ALA A 177 -14.73 2.09 12.14
N MET A 178 -15.15 1.62 10.98
CA MET A 178 -15.55 2.45 9.85
C MET A 178 -16.96 3.01 10.06
N PRO A 179 -17.28 4.16 9.44
CA PRO A 179 -18.61 4.77 9.49
C PRO A 179 -19.73 3.86 8.96
#